data_AF-R4K1L4-F1
#
_entry.id   AF-R4K1L4-F1
#
_cell.length_a   1.000
_cell.length_b   1.000
_cell.length_c   1.000
_cell.angle_alpha   90.00
_cell.angle_beta   90.00
_cell.angle_gamma   90.00
#
_symmetry.space_group_name_H-M   'P 1'
#
loop_
_entity.id
_entity.type
_entity.pdbx_description
1 polymer ?
#
loop_
_entity_poly.entity_id
_entity_poly.type
_entity_poly.pdbx_seq_one_letter_code
_entity_poly.pdbx_strand_id
1 'polypeptide(L)' 'MSKSKKKQTHDHEFLVSTMLAELTTDPHNHRFAEVSSQNFELENGHHIHLIKVRTDF' A
#
# COMPACT_ATOMS: atom_id res chain seq x y z
N MET A 1 -35.48 5.72 11.51
CA MET A 1 -34.44 5.67 10.46
C MET A 1 -33.27 4.86 10.98
N SER A 2 -33.08 3.63 10.48
CA SER A 2 -31.96 2.77 10.89
C SER A 2 -30.65 3.39 10.41
N LYS A 3 -29.74 3.73 11.32
CA LYS A 3 -28.35 4.08 10.96
C LYS A 3 -27.77 2.86 10.25
N SER A 4 -27.54 2.97 8.94
CA SER A 4 -26.73 2.00 8.19
C SER A 4 -25.41 1.84 8.95
N LYS A 5 -25.19 0.66 9.55
CA LYS A 5 -23.92 0.34 10.19
C LYS A 5 -22.88 0.34 9.06
N LYS A 6 -22.02 1.36 9.02
CA LYS A 6 -20.88 1.37 8.08
C LYS A 6 -20.14 0.04 8.28
N LYS A 7 -20.05 -0.75 7.20
CA LYS A 7 -19.33 -2.02 7.18
C LYS A 7 -17.89 -1.72 7.62
N GLN A 8 -17.36 -2.46 8.60
CA GLN A 8 -15.97 -2.31 9.01
C GLN A 8 -15.08 -2.68 7.82
N THR A 9 -14.19 -1.79 7.42
CA THR A 9 -13.16 -2.02 6.40
C THR A 9 -11.82 -2.30 7.08
N HIS A 10 -10.83 -2.73 6.30
CA HIS A 10 -9.45 -2.90 6.74
C HIS A 10 -8.50 -2.29 5.71
N ASP A 11 -7.26 -2.12 6.13
CA ASP A 11 -6.10 -1.74 5.33
C ASP A 11 -5.02 -2.84 5.47
N HIS A 12 -3.91 -2.66 4.78
CA HIS A 12 -2.76 -3.56 4.86
C HIS A 12 -1.47 -2.75 5.00
N GLU A 13 -0.64 -3.13 5.97
CA GLU A 13 0.76 -2.76 5.99
C GLU A 13 1.51 -3.48 4.87
N PHE A 14 2.37 -2.77 4.16
CA PHE A 14 3.22 -3.33 3.12
C PHE A 14 4.62 -2.74 3.17
N LEU A 15 5.60 -3.53 2.71
CA LEU A 15 6.99 -3.12 2.58
C LEU A 15 7.34 -2.96 1.12
N VAL A 16 8.08 -1.90 0.80
CA VAL A 16 8.59 -1.62 -0.54
C VAL A 16 10.10 -1.45 -0.50
N SER A 17 10.72 -1.70 -1.65
CA SER A 17 12.13 -1.53 -1.91
C SER A 17 12.27 -0.64 -3.14
N THR A 18 13.24 0.27 -3.13
CA THR A 18 13.71 0.90 -4.37
C THR A 18 14.70 -0.02 -5.08
N MET A 19 15.24 0.42 -6.23
CA MET A 19 16.40 -0.20 -6.84
C MET A 19 17.62 -0.14 -5.91
N LEU A 20 18.58 -1.04 -6.11
CA LEU A 20 19.87 -0.99 -5.44
C LEU A 20 20.62 0.28 -5.84
N ALA A 21 20.99 1.08 -4.85
CA ALA A 21 21.79 2.27 -5.03
C ALA A 21 23.28 1.92 -5.06
N GLU A 22 24.08 2.76 -5.71
CA GLU A 22 25.53 2.76 -5.56
C GLU A 22 26.22 1.40 -5.82
N LEU A 23 25.78 0.68 -6.85
CA LEU A 23 26.19 -0.70 -7.17
C LEU A 23 27.71 -0.95 -7.23
N THR A 24 28.53 0.09 -7.43
CA THR A 24 29.99 -0.02 -7.55
C THR A 24 30.76 0.62 -6.41
N THR A 25 30.11 1.38 -5.53
CA THR A 25 30.76 2.16 -4.45
C THR A 25 30.35 1.65 -3.07
N ASP A 26 29.06 1.69 -2.77
CA ASP A 26 28.47 1.21 -1.53
C ASP A 26 27.09 0.60 -1.83
N PRO A 27 27.02 -0.65 -2.31
CA PRO A 27 25.76 -1.25 -2.73
C PRO A 27 24.79 -1.39 -1.57
N HIS A 28 23.69 -0.64 -1.61
CA HIS A 28 22.68 -0.70 -0.56
C HIS A 28 21.27 -0.57 -1.13
N ASN A 29 20.28 -0.85 -0.29
CA ASN A 29 18.87 -0.85 -0.65
C ASN A 29 18.10 0.10 0.28
N HIS A 30 17.26 0.96 -0.28
CA HIS A 30 16.32 1.73 0.52
C HIS A 30 14.99 1.00 0.61
N ARG A 31 14.59 0.71 1.85
CA ARG A 31 13.31 0.07 2.16
C ARG A 31 12.45 1.02 2.98
N PHE A 32 11.16 1.02 2.70
CA PHE A 32 10.17 1.77 3.48
C PHE A 32 8.91 0.93 3.69
N ALA A 33 8.14 1.34 4.68
CA ALA A 33 6.88 0.73 5.07
C ALA A 33 5.76 1.74 4.93
N GLU A 34 4.60 1.30 4.47
CA GLU A 34 3.42 2.15 4.33
C GLU A 34 2.14 1.31 4.52
N VAL A 35 1.00 1.98 4.62
CA VAL A 35 -0.33 1.38 4.78
C VAL A 35 -1.17 1.67 3.54
N SER A 36 -1.85 0.66 3.02
CA SER A 36 -2.71 0.81 1.84
C SER A 36 -3.96 1.64 2.13
N SER A 37 -4.71 2.03 1.10
CA SER A 37 -6.04 2.60 1.32
C SER A 37 -6.98 1.60 2.01
N GLN A 38 -8.12 2.09 2.52
CA GLN A 38 -9.26 1.22 2.78
C GLN A 38 -9.69 0.50 1.50
N ASN A 39 -10.36 -0.65 1.64
CA ASN A 39 -10.84 -1.41 0.49
C ASN A 39 -11.87 -0.64 -0.36
N PHE A 40 -11.83 -0.88 -1.67
CA PHE A 40 -12.84 -0.50 -2.65
C PHE A 40 -13.54 -1.76 -3.15
N GLU A 41 -14.83 -1.87 -2.84
CA GLU A 41 -15.65 -3.04 -3.20
C GLU A 41 -15.86 -3.11 -4.73
N LEU A 42 -15.78 -4.34 -5.26
CA LEU A 42 -16.07 -4.72 -6.64
C LEU A 42 -17.28 -5.66 -6.68
N GLU A 43 -17.72 -6.03 -7.87
CA GLU A 43 -18.78 -7.04 -8.04
C GLU A 43 -18.36 -8.41 -7.49
N ASN A 44 -19.35 -9.26 -7.20
CA ASN A 44 -19.17 -10.64 -6.72
C ASN A 44 -18.37 -10.78 -5.41
N GLY A 45 -18.34 -9.75 -4.56
CA GLY A 45 -17.71 -9.81 -3.24
C GLY A 45 -16.19 -9.69 -3.26
N HIS A 46 -15.62 -9.25 -4.38
CA HIS A 46 -14.20 -8.90 -4.48
C HIS A 46 -13.96 -7.46 -4.04
N HIS A 47 -12.72 -7.13 -3.67
CA HIS A 47 -12.32 -5.75 -3.41
C HIS A 47 -10.85 -5.55 -3.76
N ILE A 48 -10.47 -4.29 -3.93
CA ILE A 48 -9.07 -3.87 -4.19
C ILE A 48 -8.65 -2.81 -3.19
N HIS A 49 -7.34 -2.63 -3.06
CA HIS A 49 -6.73 -1.53 -2.32
C HIS A 49 -5.91 -0.69 -3.29
N LEU A 50 -5.92 0.62 -3.08
CA LEU A 50 -5.04 1.51 -3.81
C LEU A 50 -3.73 1.66 -3.04
N ILE A 51 -2.62 1.47 -3.75
CA ILE A 51 -1.27 1.79 -3.29
C ILE A 51 -0.75 2.90 -4.21
N LYS A 52 -0.37 4.03 -3.63
CA LYS A 52 0.23 5.14 -4.38
C LYS A 52 1.48 5.61 -3.66
N VAL A 53 2.63 5.24 -4.21
CA VAL A 53 3.94 5.59 -3.68
C VAL A 53 4.71 6.44 -4.68
N ARG A 54 5.59 7.31 -4.18
CA ARG A 54 6.56 8.05 -5.00
C ARG A 54 7.93 7.92 -4.36
N THR A 55 8.89 7.49 -5.16
CA THR A 55 10.31 7.43 -4.80
C THR A 55 11.08 8.17 -5.88
N ASP A 56 11.32 9.45 -5.68
CA ASP A 56 12.26 10.23 -6.49
C ASP A 56 13.59 10.41 -5.77
N PHE A 57 14.66 10.61 -6.55
CA PHE A 57 15.95 11.10 -6.08
C PHE A 57 15.92 12.62 -5.99
#